data_AF-A0AAV5RPV3-F1
#
_entry.id   AF-A0AAV5RPV3-F1
#
_cell.length_a   1.000
_cell.length_b   1.000
_cell.length_c   1.000
_cell.angle_alpha   90.00
_cell.angle_beta   90.00
_cell.angle_gamma   90.00
#
_symmetry.space_group_name_H-M   'P 1'
#
loop_
_entity.id
_entity.type
_entity.pdbx_description
1 polymer ?
#
loop_
_entity_poly.entity_id
_entity_poly.type
_entity_poly.pdbx_seq_one_letter_code
_entity_poly.pdbx_strand_id
1 'polypeptide(L)'
;MQLNTLLSVIGGVLAVSTPSSATIIAPKGDTGLTPAQHSILQKRFDSYYASNNANANKVRGITLGGWLVTEPYITPTLYNYATQLMANSTHNTKRYNVFNSSIIDEYTMCQALGYETAENILAQHYDGWINETDFQQIAEDGFNLVRIPVGYWAWKQNHSTNAYPEGITFKDPYVGEGLQLRYLNKAIAWAEKYGLNVWLDLHGAPGSQNGFDNSGQRNFYDDLDWLRDGTGTWNLTLAIWRSMFDEYLNSSSAIVGVEVMNEPLSTKIDIWDITQAYYDAWRLFSARENRTANTTFVIHDAFEGTGHWNLEFNPKYTNVSAPHGVGFNSSSYPLRDSHQVLVDHHHYEVFTDWQLANTQYGRLMDIVNFGDSIAEQELQYHPAVVGEWSGAITDCAHWLNGVGVGARYDGSYYKTTEYTTDDKPVGTCYSQNPISQWNDTYKRDVRQFIEAQLATYTAQTTGWIFWNWKTETAYEWDYTQLKKAGLFPVPLDNYTYFGSDGKMLADVSASLSSEAYPYTSTKGSSSGSGTNTKTKTKSTKSHNGAAGIVRRGSTAGLDANAPFYSQTLSFVTVALLGGLIAAQLL
;
A
#
# COMPACT_ATOMS: atom_id res chain seq x y z
N MET A 1 -35.21 -4.30 69.85
CA MET A 1 -34.43 -3.20 70.45
C MET A 1 -34.39 -2.09 69.40
N GLN A 2 -35.37 -1.19 69.38
CA GLN A 2 -35.38 0.13 70.06
C GLN A 2 -34.21 1.01 69.57
N LEU A 3 -34.38 2.23 69.04
CA LEU A 3 -35.42 3.24 69.26
C LEU A 3 -35.47 4.28 68.10
N ASN A 4 -36.63 4.92 67.96
CA ASN A 4 -37.06 5.94 66.99
C ASN A 4 -36.50 7.38 67.19
N THR A 5 -36.79 8.23 66.18
CA THR A 5 -37.21 9.67 66.25
C THR A 5 -36.12 10.75 66.46
N LEU A 6 -36.16 11.98 65.89
CA LEU A 6 -37.27 12.88 65.49
C LEU A 6 -36.74 14.04 64.57
N LEU A 7 -37.66 14.70 63.86
CA LEU A 7 -37.50 15.85 62.94
C LEU A 7 -37.16 17.22 63.60
N SER A 8 -36.55 18.12 62.80
CA SER A 8 -37.03 19.50 62.47
C SER A 8 -36.08 20.72 62.69
N VAL A 9 -35.85 21.44 61.58
CA VAL A 9 -35.85 22.92 61.36
C VAL A 9 -34.67 23.78 61.83
N ILE A 10 -33.98 24.41 60.85
CA ILE A 10 -33.70 25.85 60.61
C ILE A 10 -32.94 25.85 59.26
N GLY A 11 -33.37 26.45 58.14
CA GLY A 11 -33.88 27.81 57.97
C GLY A 11 -32.74 28.76 57.58
N GLY A 12 -32.21 28.65 56.35
CA GLY A 12 -31.12 29.49 55.86
C GLY A 12 -31.07 29.55 54.33
N VAL A 13 -31.59 30.65 53.79
CA VAL A 13 -31.64 31.01 52.36
C VAL A 13 -30.21 31.30 51.85
N LEU A 14 -29.80 30.64 50.77
CA LEU A 14 -28.81 31.16 49.82
C LEU A 14 -29.24 30.78 48.41
N ALA A 15 -29.34 31.81 47.56
CA ALA A 15 -29.93 31.78 46.25
C ALA A 15 -29.29 30.74 45.31
N VAL A 16 -30.14 29.94 44.67
CA VAL A 16 -29.76 29.19 43.47
C VAL A 16 -29.53 30.22 42.36
N SER A 17 -28.28 30.52 42.08
CA SER A 17 -27.91 31.17 40.82
C SER A 17 -28.09 30.14 39.71
N THR A 18 -29.01 30.41 38.80
CA THR A 18 -29.06 29.73 37.50
C THR A 18 -27.74 30.01 36.79
N PRO A 19 -26.93 28.98 36.41
CA PRO A 19 -25.86 29.22 35.48
C PRO A 19 -26.52 29.60 34.16
N SER A 20 -26.30 30.85 33.76
CA SER A 20 -26.50 31.35 32.42
C SER A 20 -26.01 30.32 31.41
N SER A 21 -26.83 30.08 30.39
CA SER A 21 -26.52 29.42 29.13
C SER A 21 -25.03 29.37 28.84
N ALA A 22 -24.36 28.31 29.29
CA ALA A 22 -23.01 28.01 28.86
C ALA A 22 -23.17 27.57 27.41
N THR A 23 -22.88 28.50 26.50
CA THR A 23 -22.69 28.23 25.09
C THR A 23 -21.81 27.00 25.00
N ILE A 24 -22.39 25.90 24.50
CA ILE A 24 -21.64 24.73 24.11
C ILE A 24 -20.67 25.26 23.06
N ILE A 25 -19.40 25.46 23.44
CA ILE A 25 -18.34 25.63 22.47
C ILE A 25 -18.17 24.23 21.88
N ALA A 26 -18.93 23.97 20.81
CA ALA A 26 -18.55 22.96 19.84
C ALA A 26 -17.07 23.18 19.51
N PRO A 27 -16.26 22.12 19.33
CA PRO A 27 -14.89 22.29 18.85
C PRO A 27 -14.96 23.22 17.64
N LYS A 28 -14.24 24.34 17.72
CA LYS A 28 -14.21 25.35 16.65
C LYS A 28 -14.03 24.60 15.34
N GLY A 29 -15.02 24.71 14.45
CA GLY A 29 -15.00 24.03 13.16
C GLY A 29 -13.65 24.24 12.50
N ASP A 30 -13.01 23.15 12.09
CA ASP A 30 -11.75 23.19 11.38
C ASP A 30 -11.93 24.08 10.15
N THR A 31 -11.26 25.23 10.15
CA THR A 31 -11.36 26.25 9.09
C THR A 31 -10.58 25.86 7.85
N GLY A 32 -10.12 24.60 7.75
CA GLY A 32 -9.14 24.18 6.77
C GLY A 32 -7.76 24.74 7.09
N LEU A 33 -6.81 24.49 6.20
CA LEU A 33 -5.44 24.97 6.34
C LEU A 33 -5.37 26.51 6.45
N THR A 34 -4.57 27.01 7.38
CA THR A 34 -4.30 28.46 7.48
C THR A 34 -3.46 28.94 6.29
N PRO A 35 -3.46 30.25 5.97
CA PRO A 35 -2.61 30.79 4.91
C PRO A 35 -1.11 30.49 5.08
N ALA A 36 -0.63 30.43 6.32
CA ALA A 36 0.76 30.08 6.63
C ALA A 36 1.06 28.60 6.31
N GLN A 37 0.16 27.70 6.72
CA GLN A 37 0.27 26.26 6.43
C GLN A 37 0.22 25.98 4.93
N HIS A 38 -0.73 26.63 4.22
CA HIS A 38 -0.78 26.59 2.75
C HIS A 38 0.55 27.04 2.13
N SER A 39 1.13 28.16 2.60
CA SER A 39 2.41 28.64 2.07
C SER A 39 3.57 27.68 2.33
N ILE A 40 3.58 26.95 3.45
CA ILE A 40 4.61 25.95 3.75
C ILE A 40 4.49 24.76 2.79
N LEU A 41 3.30 24.18 2.67
CA LEU A 41 3.05 23.05 1.78
C LEU A 41 3.33 23.41 0.32
N GLN A 42 2.89 24.59 -0.12
CA GLN A 42 3.14 25.05 -1.48
C GLN A 42 4.64 25.15 -1.78
N LYS A 43 5.44 25.73 -0.87
CA LYS A 43 6.89 25.81 -1.05
C LYS A 43 7.55 24.44 -1.11
N ARG A 44 7.04 23.46 -0.36
CA ARG A 44 7.53 22.08 -0.41
C ARG A 44 7.23 21.46 -1.77
N PHE A 45 5.99 21.49 -2.22
CA PHE A 45 5.61 20.94 -3.52
C PHE A 45 6.28 21.66 -4.70
N ASP A 46 6.40 23.00 -4.66
CA ASP A 46 7.12 23.78 -5.66
C ASP A 46 8.58 23.31 -5.80
N SER A 47 9.22 22.95 -4.68
CA SER A 47 10.61 22.47 -4.68
C SER A 47 10.77 21.14 -5.42
N TYR A 48 9.74 20.30 -5.42
CA TYR A 48 9.74 19.02 -6.13
C TYR A 48 9.76 19.25 -7.65
N TYR A 49 8.99 20.23 -8.14
CA TYR A 49 8.88 20.54 -9.57
C TYR A 49 10.00 21.47 -10.09
N ALA A 50 10.64 22.26 -9.23
CA ALA A 50 11.78 23.10 -9.60
C ALA A 50 13.05 22.28 -9.91
N SER A 51 13.15 21.07 -9.34
CA SER A 51 14.07 20.05 -9.83
C SER A 51 13.48 19.50 -11.14
N ASN A 52 14.18 19.61 -12.27
CA ASN A 52 13.74 19.13 -13.60
C ASN A 52 13.59 17.58 -13.65
N ASN A 53 12.79 16.99 -12.77
CA ASN A 53 12.40 15.59 -12.77
C ASN A 53 11.10 15.42 -13.58
N ALA A 54 11.09 15.95 -14.79
CA ALA A 54 10.14 15.52 -15.82
C ALA A 54 10.50 14.09 -16.25
N ASN A 55 10.32 13.12 -15.35
CA ASN A 55 10.75 11.74 -15.54
C ASN A 55 9.60 10.91 -16.06
N ALA A 56 9.66 10.60 -17.35
CA ALA A 56 8.71 9.77 -18.10
C ALA A 56 8.60 8.29 -17.62
N ASN A 57 9.13 7.93 -16.45
CA ASN A 57 9.36 6.53 -16.03
C ASN A 57 8.97 6.22 -14.56
N LYS A 58 8.11 7.01 -13.90
CA LYS A 58 7.66 6.71 -12.52
C LYS A 58 6.52 5.69 -12.51
N VAL A 59 6.46 4.84 -11.48
CA VAL A 59 5.31 3.95 -11.26
C VAL A 59 4.08 4.79 -10.90
N ARG A 60 3.01 4.60 -11.66
CA ARG A 60 1.67 5.16 -11.43
C ARG A 60 0.71 3.99 -11.48
N GLY A 61 0.62 3.29 -10.36
CA GLY A 61 -0.06 2.02 -10.26
C GLY A 61 -1.42 2.09 -9.60
N ILE A 62 -2.19 1.03 -9.80
CA ILE A 62 -3.45 0.77 -9.11
C ILE A 62 -3.51 -0.70 -8.72
N THR A 63 -4.00 -1.02 -7.53
CA THR A 63 -4.19 -2.41 -7.12
C THR A 63 -5.53 -2.93 -7.66
N LEU A 64 -5.63 -4.25 -7.86
CA LEU A 64 -6.86 -5.01 -8.13
C LEU A 64 -7.27 -5.87 -6.92
N GLY A 65 -7.29 -5.26 -5.73
CA GLY A 65 -7.69 -5.84 -4.44
C GLY A 65 -9.17 -6.28 -4.38
N GLY A 66 -9.46 -7.15 -3.41
CA GLY A 66 -10.74 -7.85 -3.29
C GLY A 66 -11.06 -8.79 -4.47
N TRP A 67 -10.10 -9.03 -5.39
CA TRP A 67 -10.32 -9.89 -6.55
C TRP A 67 -9.89 -11.34 -6.30
N LEU A 68 -8.60 -11.68 -6.44
CA LEU A 68 -8.08 -13.07 -6.31
C LEU A 68 -7.69 -13.42 -4.87
N VAL A 69 -7.74 -12.43 -3.98
CA VAL A 69 -7.89 -12.56 -2.54
C VAL A 69 -9.08 -11.68 -2.16
N THR A 70 -10.10 -12.27 -1.55
CA THR A 70 -11.32 -11.55 -1.20
C THR A 70 -11.18 -10.85 0.15
N GLU A 71 -11.77 -9.66 0.25
CA GLU A 71 -11.71 -8.84 1.47
C GLU A 71 -13.11 -8.34 1.84
N PRO A 72 -13.55 -8.52 3.10
CA PRO A 72 -14.92 -8.22 3.50
C PRO A 72 -15.33 -6.78 3.28
N TYR A 73 -14.42 -5.82 3.48
CA TYR A 73 -14.75 -4.40 3.37
C TYR A 73 -14.79 -3.91 1.90
N ILE A 74 -14.07 -4.59 0.99
CA ILE A 74 -14.07 -4.30 -0.44
C ILE A 74 -15.34 -4.87 -1.09
N THR A 75 -15.68 -6.12 -0.77
CA THR A 75 -16.82 -6.86 -1.34
C THR A 75 -17.79 -7.37 -0.26
N PRO A 76 -18.41 -6.51 0.56
CA PRO A 76 -19.31 -6.93 1.63
C PRO A 76 -20.51 -7.74 1.15
N THR A 77 -20.99 -7.57 -0.09
CA THR A 77 -22.11 -8.36 -0.61
C THR A 77 -21.75 -9.83 -0.78
N LEU A 78 -20.51 -10.16 -1.16
CA LEU A 78 -20.01 -11.54 -1.25
C LEU A 78 -20.10 -12.24 0.10
N TYR A 79 -19.63 -11.59 1.16
CA TYR A 79 -19.63 -12.13 2.53
C TYR A 79 -21.03 -12.23 3.12
N ASN A 80 -21.89 -11.25 2.85
CA ASN A 80 -23.29 -11.30 3.24
C ASN A 80 -24.02 -12.45 2.54
N TYR A 81 -23.79 -12.65 1.24
CA TYR A 81 -24.39 -13.74 0.48
C TYR A 81 -23.88 -15.12 0.96
N ALA A 82 -22.57 -15.26 1.17
CA ALA A 82 -21.98 -16.46 1.76
C ALA A 82 -22.59 -16.78 3.13
N THR A 83 -22.79 -15.77 3.99
CA THR A 83 -23.43 -15.94 5.30
C THR A 83 -24.88 -16.41 5.17
N GLN A 84 -25.63 -15.90 4.19
CA GLN A 84 -27.00 -16.37 3.91
C GLN A 84 -27.03 -17.81 3.41
N LEU A 85 -26.11 -18.21 2.53
CA LEU A 85 -25.98 -19.59 2.06
C LEU A 85 -25.67 -20.56 3.21
N MET A 86 -24.75 -20.17 4.09
CA MET A 86 -24.42 -20.95 5.29
C MET A 86 -25.66 -21.12 6.20
N ALA A 87 -26.42 -20.04 6.45
CA ALA A 87 -27.61 -20.09 7.28
C ALA A 87 -28.74 -20.96 6.71
N ASN A 88 -28.86 -21.04 5.38
CA ASN A 88 -29.89 -21.80 4.68
C ASN A 88 -29.52 -23.28 4.43
N SER A 89 -28.28 -23.69 4.73
CA SER A 89 -27.84 -25.06 4.51
C SER A 89 -28.51 -26.03 5.50
N THR A 90 -29.26 -27.00 4.98
CA THR A 90 -29.91 -28.09 5.74
C THR A 90 -28.92 -29.06 6.41
N HIS A 91 -27.61 -28.90 6.15
CA HIS A 91 -26.53 -29.64 6.79
C HIS A 91 -26.14 -29.13 8.18
N ASN A 92 -27.05 -28.43 8.88
CA ASN A 92 -26.95 -28.13 10.31
C ASN A 92 -27.11 -29.40 11.18
N THR A 93 -26.36 -30.45 10.85
CA THR A 93 -26.20 -31.69 11.59
C THR A 93 -25.24 -31.43 12.74
N LYS A 94 -25.76 -31.06 13.92
CA LYS A 94 -25.28 -31.30 15.32
C LYS A 94 -23.76 -31.35 15.67
N ARG A 95 -22.83 -31.07 14.76
CA ARG A 95 -21.37 -31.22 14.87
C ARG A 95 -20.64 -29.90 14.57
N TYR A 96 -21.33 -28.94 13.95
CA TYR A 96 -20.84 -27.58 13.69
C TYR A 96 -21.27 -26.55 14.75
N ASN A 97 -22.10 -26.95 15.73
CA ASN A 97 -22.53 -26.10 16.85
C ASN A 97 -21.46 -25.91 17.96
N VAL A 98 -20.17 -26.11 17.65
CA VAL A 98 -19.08 -25.97 18.64
C VAL A 98 -18.04 -24.91 18.21
N PHE A 99 -18.19 -24.29 17.04
CA PHE A 99 -17.45 -23.06 16.71
C PHE A 99 -18.42 -21.95 16.37
N ASN A 100 -18.11 -20.78 16.92
CA ASN A 100 -18.75 -19.49 16.80
C ASN A 100 -18.76 -19.05 15.32
N SER A 101 -19.69 -19.59 14.51
CA SER A 101 -19.65 -19.73 13.06
C SER A 101 -19.90 -18.44 12.25
N SER A 102 -18.96 -17.51 12.27
CA SER A 102 -18.97 -16.31 11.42
C SER A 102 -18.02 -16.46 10.24
N ILE A 103 -18.48 -16.13 9.03
CA ILE A 103 -17.61 -15.94 7.85
C ILE A 103 -16.97 -14.55 8.00
N ILE A 104 -15.67 -14.52 8.25
CA ILE A 104 -14.92 -13.29 8.57
C ILE A 104 -13.77 -13.02 7.59
N ASP A 105 -13.41 -14.01 6.80
CA ASP A 105 -12.32 -14.02 5.81
C ASP A 105 -12.59 -15.12 4.77
N GLU A 106 -11.74 -15.24 3.74
CA GLU A 106 -11.91 -16.25 2.70
C GLU A 106 -11.74 -17.69 3.22
N TYR A 107 -10.86 -17.89 4.22
CA TYR A 107 -10.64 -19.19 4.86
C TYR A 107 -11.93 -19.73 5.50
N THR A 108 -12.56 -18.92 6.36
CA THR A 108 -13.80 -19.25 7.05
C THR A 108 -14.98 -19.32 6.09
N MET A 109 -14.99 -18.54 5.01
CA MET A 109 -15.97 -18.66 3.93
C MET A 109 -15.93 -20.05 3.30
N CYS A 110 -14.75 -20.47 2.84
CA CYS A 110 -14.57 -21.77 2.21
C CYS A 110 -14.85 -22.92 3.19
N GLN A 111 -14.45 -22.76 4.45
CA GLN A 111 -14.69 -23.76 5.50
C GLN A 111 -16.18 -23.93 5.79
N ALA A 112 -16.92 -22.82 5.89
CA ALA A 112 -18.33 -22.83 6.26
C ALA A 112 -19.23 -23.33 5.12
N LEU A 113 -18.90 -22.99 3.87
CA LEU A 113 -19.70 -23.35 2.70
C LEU A 113 -19.35 -24.73 2.11
N GLY A 114 -18.12 -25.20 2.35
CA GLY A 114 -17.57 -26.36 1.65
C GLY A 114 -17.14 -26.01 0.22
N TYR A 115 -16.31 -26.89 -0.37
CA TYR A 115 -15.60 -26.62 -1.61
C TYR A 115 -16.53 -26.26 -2.78
N GLU A 116 -17.52 -27.08 -3.11
CA GLU A 116 -18.39 -26.87 -4.28
C GLU A 116 -19.17 -25.55 -4.21
N THR A 117 -19.73 -25.22 -3.05
CA THR A 117 -20.49 -23.98 -2.85
C THR A 117 -19.57 -22.76 -2.90
N ALA A 118 -18.41 -22.83 -2.23
CA ALA A 118 -17.42 -21.76 -2.24
C ALA A 118 -16.86 -21.53 -3.65
N GLU A 119 -16.54 -22.61 -4.39
CA GLU A 119 -16.04 -22.54 -5.76
C GLU A 119 -17.06 -21.83 -6.67
N ASN A 120 -18.34 -22.20 -6.57
CA ASN A 120 -19.38 -21.59 -7.40
C ASN A 120 -19.51 -20.08 -7.16
N ILE A 121 -19.49 -19.62 -5.90
CA ILE A 121 -19.63 -18.17 -5.63
C ILE A 121 -18.35 -17.40 -5.95
N LEU A 122 -17.17 -17.97 -5.68
CA LEU A 122 -15.88 -17.34 -5.99
C LEU A 122 -15.65 -17.28 -7.51
N ALA A 123 -16.06 -18.31 -8.26
CA ALA A 123 -15.97 -18.29 -9.71
C ALA A 123 -16.83 -17.18 -10.33
N GLN A 124 -18.04 -16.95 -9.81
CA GLN A 124 -18.91 -15.84 -10.22
C GLN A 124 -18.30 -14.48 -9.84
N HIS A 125 -17.75 -14.38 -8.63
CA HIS A 125 -17.04 -13.18 -8.17
C HIS A 125 -15.85 -12.86 -9.08
N TYR A 126 -14.96 -13.81 -9.33
CA TYR A 126 -13.77 -13.58 -10.16
C TYR A 126 -14.11 -13.21 -11.61
N ASP A 127 -15.20 -13.73 -12.17
CA ASP A 127 -15.65 -13.39 -13.53
C ASP A 127 -16.27 -11.98 -13.62
N GLY A 128 -16.99 -11.57 -12.57
CA GLY A 128 -17.73 -10.31 -12.55
C GLY A 128 -16.97 -9.12 -11.97
N TRP A 129 -16.05 -9.36 -11.02
CA TRP A 129 -15.41 -8.29 -10.25
C TRP A 129 -14.43 -7.49 -11.09
N ILE A 130 -13.41 -8.10 -11.70
CA ILE A 130 -12.50 -7.40 -12.63
C ILE A 130 -12.62 -8.03 -14.02
N ASN A 131 -12.78 -7.18 -15.03
CA ASN A 131 -12.86 -7.59 -16.42
C ASN A 131 -11.99 -6.71 -17.33
N GLU A 132 -11.98 -7.03 -18.62
CA GLU A 132 -11.15 -6.32 -19.61
C GLU A 132 -11.43 -4.82 -19.72
N THR A 133 -12.68 -4.38 -19.49
CA THR A 133 -13.04 -2.96 -19.55
C THR A 133 -12.44 -2.17 -18.39
N ASP A 134 -12.20 -2.81 -17.24
CA ASP A 134 -11.46 -2.20 -16.14
C ASP A 134 -10.02 -1.89 -16.58
N PHE A 135 -9.33 -2.85 -17.22
CA PHE A 135 -7.96 -2.65 -17.73
C PHE A 135 -7.88 -1.56 -18.80
N GLN A 136 -8.86 -1.52 -19.71
CA GLN A 136 -8.95 -0.44 -20.69
C GLN A 136 -9.05 0.93 -19.99
N GLN A 137 -9.95 1.05 -19.01
CA GLN A 137 -10.16 2.32 -18.29
C GLN A 137 -8.94 2.72 -17.45
N ILE A 138 -8.27 1.75 -16.81
CA ILE A 138 -7.02 1.96 -16.07
C ILE A 138 -5.96 2.61 -16.98
N ALA A 139 -5.76 2.08 -18.18
CA ALA A 139 -4.82 2.66 -19.14
C ALA A 139 -5.26 4.05 -19.64
N GLU A 140 -6.55 4.23 -19.94
CA GLU A 140 -7.11 5.52 -20.37
C GLU A 140 -6.99 6.62 -19.30
N ASP A 141 -7.02 6.25 -18.03
CA ASP A 141 -6.88 7.16 -16.89
C ASP A 141 -5.42 7.57 -16.61
N GLY A 142 -4.47 6.96 -17.32
CA GLY A 142 -3.05 7.31 -17.28
C GLY A 142 -2.22 6.50 -16.27
N PHE A 143 -2.78 5.42 -15.71
CA PHE A 143 -1.99 4.44 -14.97
C PHE A 143 -1.10 3.64 -15.93
N ASN A 144 0.03 3.16 -15.42
CA ASN A 144 1.00 2.38 -16.20
C ASN A 144 1.33 1.01 -15.57
N LEU A 145 0.72 0.69 -14.42
CA LEU A 145 0.95 -0.56 -13.71
C LEU A 145 -0.32 -1.00 -12.97
N VAL A 146 -0.56 -2.31 -12.92
CA VAL A 146 -1.53 -2.94 -12.01
C VAL A 146 -0.81 -3.85 -11.01
N ARG A 147 -1.11 -3.73 -9.71
CA ARG A 147 -0.69 -4.69 -8.67
C ARG A 147 -1.80 -5.72 -8.48
N ILE A 148 -1.46 -6.99 -8.52
CA ILE A 148 -2.43 -8.10 -8.47
C ILE A 148 -2.12 -9.00 -7.26
N PRO A 149 -2.85 -8.82 -6.15
CA PRO A 149 -2.82 -9.72 -5.00
C PRO A 149 -3.29 -11.13 -5.33
N VAL A 150 -2.53 -12.15 -4.97
CA VAL A 150 -2.89 -13.57 -5.14
C VAL A 150 -2.50 -14.37 -3.90
N GLY A 151 -3.41 -15.19 -3.38
CA GLY A 151 -3.14 -16.07 -2.24
C GLY A 151 -2.45 -17.38 -2.64
N TYR A 152 -1.69 -17.98 -1.72
CA TYR A 152 -0.98 -19.25 -1.96
C TYR A 152 -1.92 -20.39 -2.43
N TRP A 153 -3.19 -20.33 -2.04
CA TRP A 153 -4.20 -21.34 -2.38
C TRP A 153 -4.56 -21.37 -3.87
N ALA A 154 -4.20 -20.35 -4.65
CA ALA A 154 -4.31 -20.35 -6.11
C ALA A 154 -3.59 -21.54 -6.77
N TRP A 155 -2.52 -22.04 -6.13
CA TRP A 155 -1.73 -23.19 -6.59
C TRP A 155 -2.16 -24.54 -6.02
N LYS A 156 -3.27 -24.61 -5.27
CA LYS A 156 -3.82 -25.88 -4.80
C LYS A 156 -4.19 -26.74 -6.01
N GLN A 157 -3.58 -27.92 -6.11
CA GLN A 157 -3.71 -28.79 -7.28
C GLN A 157 -4.90 -29.76 -7.17
N ASN A 158 -5.25 -30.16 -5.95
CA ASN A 158 -6.37 -31.05 -5.70
C ASN A 158 -6.94 -30.85 -4.30
N HIS A 159 -8.21 -30.47 -4.20
CA HIS A 159 -8.85 -30.22 -2.90
C HIS A 159 -9.17 -31.50 -2.11
N SER A 160 -9.52 -32.57 -2.81
CA SER A 160 -9.87 -33.85 -2.18
C SER A 160 -8.67 -34.51 -1.49
N THR A 161 -7.47 -34.36 -2.05
CA THR A 161 -6.22 -34.86 -1.45
C THR A 161 -5.42 -33.79 -0.73
N ASN A 162 -5.87 -32.53 -0.72
CA ASN A 162 -5.13 -31.38 -0.18
C ASN A 162 -3.73 -31.23 -0.81
N ALA A 163 -3.61 -31.55 -2.10
CA ALA A 163 -2.32 -31.55 -2.79
C ALA A 163 -1.96 -30.16 -3.31
N TYR A 164 -0.69 -29.83 -3.15
CA TYR A 164 0.00 -28.65 -3.63
C TYR A 164 1.23 -29.06 -4.46
N PRO A 165 1.90 -28.11 -5.13
CA PRO A 165 3.12 -28.39 -5.89
C PRO A 165 4.17 -29.15 -5.07
N GLU A 166 5.04 -29.87 -5.78
CA GLU A 166 6.09 -30.71 -5.19
C GLU A 166 5.58 -31.86 -4.30
N GLY A 167 4.32 -32.25 -4.46
CA GLY A 167 3.72 -33.35 -3.70
C GLY A 167 3.44 -32.98 -2.24
N ILE A 168 3.49 -31.70 -1.89
CA ILE A 168 3.14 -31.22 -0.55
C ILE A 168 1.65 -31.46 -0.32
N THR A 169 1.32 -32.01 0.84
CA THR A 169 -0.07 -32.13 1.30
C THR A 169 -0.28 -31.15 2.44
N PHE A 170 -1.15 -30.16 2.25
CA PHE A 170 -1.43 -29.13 3.24
C PHE A 170 -2.94 -28.90 3.34
N LYS A 171 -3.48 -29.08 4.54
CA LYS A 171 -4.92 -29.06 4.77
C LYS A 171 -5.39 -27.62 5.02
N ASP A 172 -6.17 -27.11 4.09
CA ASP A 172 -6.88 -25.84 4.18
C ASP A 172 -8.24 -25.95 3.45
N PRO A 173 -9.19 -25.04 3.72
CA PRO A 173 -10.52 -25.10 3.13
C PRO A 173 -10.59 -24.44 1.75
N TYR A 174 -9.55 -23.73 1.31
CA TYR A 174 -9.62 -22.85 0.14
C TYR A 174 -9.97 -23.59 -1.15
N VAL A 175 -10.61 -22.83 -2.04
CA VAL A 175 -10.83 -23.21 -3.44
C VAL A 175 -9.54 -23.00 -4.23
N GLY A 176 -9.25 -23.92 -5.15
CA GLY A 176 -8.10 -23.82 -6.04
C GLY A 176 -8.34 -24.53 -7.36
N GLU A 177 -7.44 -25.45 -7.74
CA GLU A 177 -7.46 -26.18 -9.02
C GLU A 177 -7.40 -25.24 -10.23
N GLY A 178 -6.60 -24.18 -10.09
CA GLY A 178 -6.30 -23.20 -11.12
C GLY A 178 -7.40 -22.16 -11.34
N LEU A 179 -8.45 -22.10 -10.53
CA LEU A 179 -9.53 -21.12 -10.68
C LEU A 179 -8.99 -19.68 -10.74
N GLN A 180 -8.20 -19.26 -9.76
CA GLN A 180 -7.57 -17.93 -9.67
C GLN A 180 -6.55 -17.72 -10.78
N LEU A 181 -5.70 -18.73 -11.04
CA LEU A 181 -4.64 -18.67 -12.06
C LEU A 181 -5.22 -18.44 -13.47
N ARG A 182 -6.43 -18.94 -13.78
CA ARG A 182 -7.12 -18.63 -15.04
C ARG A 182 -7.41 -17.14 -15.19
N TYR A 183 -7.79 -16.46 -14.12
CA TYR A 183 -8.08 -15.02 -14.13
C TYR A 183 -6.83 -14.17 -14.08
N LEU A 184 -5.79 -14.59 -13.34
CA LEU A 184 -4.48 -13.96 -13.40
C LEU A 184 -3.92 -13.95 -14.82
N ASN A 185 -4.01 -15.08 -15.54
CA ASN A 185 -3.58 -15.16 -16.94
C ASN A 185 -4.39 -14.26 -17.88
N LYS A 186 -5.71 -14.11 -17.65
CA LYS A 186 -6.54 -13.13 -18.38
C LYS A 186 -6.06 -11.69 -18.11
N ALA A 187 -5.79 -11.35 -16.85
CA ALA A 187 -5.30 -10.03 -16.46
C ALA A 187 -3.95 -9.69 -17.10
N ILE A 188 -3.00 -10.63 -17.14
CA ILE A 188 -1.71 -10.43 -17.81
C ILE A 188 -1.92 -10.15 -19.30
N ALA A 189 -2.79 -10.90 -19.97
CA ALA A 189 -3.10 -10.66 -21.38
C ALA A 189 -3.79 -9.31 -21.63
N TRP A 190 -4.67 -8.87 -20.72
CA TRP A 190 -5.28 -7.53 -20.78
C TRP A 190 -4.24 -6.44 -20.55
N ALA A 191 -3.33 -6.63 -19.60
CA ALA A 191 -2.24 -5.69 -19.34
C ALA A 191 -1.36 -5.50 -20.60
N GLU A 192 -0.94 -6.59 -21.24
CA GLU A 192 -0.20 -6.54 -22.51
C GLU A 192 -0.97 -5.79 -23.60
N LYS A 193 -2.27 -6.06 -23.73
CA LYS A 193 -3.12 -5.44 -24.75
C LYS A 193 -3.20 -3.92 -24.60
N TYR A 194 -3.29 -3.43 -23.36
CA TYR A 194 -3.44 -1.99 -23.08
C TYR A 194 -2.14 -1.29 -22.67
N GLY A 195 -1.00 -1.98 -22.75
CA GLY A 195 0.31 -1.40 -22.44
C GLY A 195 0.53 -1.12 -20.96
N LEU A 196 -0.12 -1.88 -20.08
CA LEU A 196 0.05 -1.83 -18.63
C LEU A 196 1.11 -2.84 -18.20
N ASN A 197 1.89 -2.47 -17.18
CA ASN A 197 2.74 -3.40 -16.48
C ASN A 197 1.98 -4.13 -15.36
N VAL A 198 2.49 -5.27 -14.92
CA VAL A 198 1.93 -6.10 -13.87
C VAL A 198 2.97 -6.27 -12.78
N TRP A 199 2.54 -6.03 -11.55
CA TRP A 199 3.22 -6.42 -10.34
C TRP A 199 2.42 -7.57 -9.71
N LEU A 200 2.99 -8.78 -9.75
CA LEU A 200 2.38 -9.97 -9.17
C LEU A 200 2.77 -10.06 -7.70
N ASP A 201 1.78 -10.12 -6.81
CA ASP A 201 2.00 -10.09 -5.37
C ASP A 201 1.45 -11.35 -4.70
N LEU A 202 2.33 -12.09 -4.01
CA LEU A 202 1.90 -13.18 -3.13
C LEU A 202 1.35 -12.58 -1.83
N HIS A 203 0.04 -12.41 -1.79
CA HIS A 203 -0.63 -11.60 -0.79
C HIS A 203 -0.99 -12.35 0.50
N GLY A 204 -1.01 -13.68 0.46
CA GLY A 204 -1.39 -14.52 1.60
C GLY A 204 -0.55 -15.77 1.68
N ALA A 205 0.11 -15.97 2.83
CA ALA A 205 0.92 -17.14 3.12
C ALA A 205 0.12 -18.24 3.85
N PRO A 206 0.52 -19.53 3.75
CA PRO A 206 -0.07 -20.58 4.58
C PRO A 206 0.17 -20.29 6.06
N GLY A 207 -0.90 -20.26 6.84
CA GLY A 207 -0.84 -19.93 8.28
C GLY A 207 -0.89 -18.44 8.62
N SER A 208 -1.00 -17.59 7.59
CA SER A 208 -0.94 -16.12 7.66
C SER A 208 0.40 -15.54 8.11
N GLN A 209 0.88 -14.53 7.38
CA GLN A 209 2.07 -13.76 7.68
C GLN A 209 1.81 -12.53 8.58
N ASN A 210 0.54 -12.18 8.82
CA ASN A 210 0.17 -10.97 9.59
C ASN A 210 -1.08 -11.12 10.47
N GLY A 211 -1.88 -12.15 10.25
CA GLY A 211 -3.14 -12.40 10.94
C GLY A 211 -4.29 -11.47 10.55
N PHE A 212 -4.15 -10.71 9.48
CA PHE A 212 -5.20 -9.89 8.89
C PHE A 212 -6.11 -10.72 7.98
N ASP A 213 -7.34 -10.25 7.75
CA ASP A 213 -8.25 -10.91 6.82
C ASP A 213 -7.77 -10.84 5.36
N ASN A 214 -7.01 -9.80 4.99
CA ASN A 214 -6.37 -9.67 3.67
C ASN A 214 -5.36 -10.79 3.35
N SER A 215 -4.78 -11.46 4.35
CA SER A 215 -3.94 -12.65 4.13
C SER A 215 -4.74 -13.91 3.77
N GLY A 216 -6.08 -13.82 3.81
CA GLY A 216 -7.05 -14.89 3.64
C GLY A 216 -7.50 -15.55 4.94
N GLN A 217 -6.72 -15.41 6.03
CA GLN A 217 -6.99 -16.05 7.32
C GLN A 217 -6.71 -15.08 8.48
N ARG A 218 -7.77 -14.51 9.06
CA ARG A 218 -7.69 -13.60 10.20
C ARG A 218 -7.49 -14.37 11.50
N ASN A 219 -6.24 -14.42 11.97
CA ASN A 219 -5.83 -15.06 13.23
C ASN A 219 -4.90 -14.16 14.06
N PHE A 220 -5.08 -12.83 13.99
CA PHE A 220 -4.24 -11.83 14.67
C PHE A 220 -3.99 -12.06 16.17
N TYR A 221 -4.97 -12.64 16.88
CA TYR A 221 -4.88 -12.93 18.32
C TYR A 221 -4.23 -14.28 18.65
N ASP A 222 -3.95 -15.10 17.64
CA ASP A 222 -3.22 -16.37 17.78
C ASP A 222 -1.73 -16.19 17.41
N ASP A 223 -0.93 -17.23 17.64
CA ASP A 223 0.41 -17.32 17.07
C ASP A 223 0.30 -17.53 15.55
N LEU A 224 1.04 -16.73 14.79
CA LEU A 224 1.10 -16.87 13.34
C LEU A 224 1.86 -18.15 12.95
N ASP A 225 1.34 -18.86 11.96
CA ASP A 225 1.86 -20.16 11.56
C ASP A 225 2.87 -20.04 10.41
N TRP A 226 2.92 -18.90 9.72
CA TRP A 226 3.92 -18.66 8.68
C TRP A 226 5.34 -18.69 9.28
N LEU A 227 6.25 -19.42 8.64
CA LEU A 227 7.62 -19.72 9.11
C LEU A 227 7.72 -20.59 10.38
N ARG A 228 6.61 -20.92 11.06
CA ARG A 228 6.67 -21.71 12.29
C ARG A 228 7.03 -23.18 12.03
N ASP A 229 8.04 -23.67 12.75
CA ASP A 229 8.52 -25.04 12.67
C ASP A 229 7.40 -26.08 12.91
N GLY A 230 7.45 -27.17 12.15
CA GLY A 230 6.54 -28.32 12.31
C GLY A 230 5.13 -28.14 11.76
N THR A 231 4.76 -26.96 11.28
CA THR A 231 3.45 -26.68 10.67
C THR A 231 3.38 -27.08 9.18
N GLY A 232 4.54 -27.13 8.51
CA GLY A 232 4.64 -27.37 7.07
C GLY A 232 4.40 -26.13 6.20
N THR A 233 4.06 -24.98 6.80
CA THR A 233 3.79 -23.71 6.09
C THR A 233 5.01 -23.22 5.31
N TRP A 234 6.21 -23.36 5.88
CA TRP A 234 7.44 -22.94 5.21
C TRP A 234 7.75 -23.75 3.95
N ASN A 235 7.67 -25.09 4.03
CA ASN A 235 7.87 -25.95 2.87
C ASN A 235 6.86 -25.64 1.76
N LEU A 236 5.60 -25.37 2.14
CA LEU A 236 4.58 -24.97 1.19
C LEU A 236 4.92 -23.61 0.56
N THR A 237 5.29 -22.60 1.36
CA THR A 237 5.70 -21.27 0.86
C THR A 237 6.81 -21.39 -0.17
N LEU A 238 7.85 -22.18 0.10
CA LEU A 238 8.92 -22.44 -0.85
C LEU A 238 8.42 -23.07 -2.16
N ALA A 239 7.53 -24.07 -2.09
CA ALA A 239 6.96 -24.70 -3.29
C ALA A 239 6.07 -23.75 -4.10
N ILE A 240 5.36 -22.85 -3.42
CA ILE A 240 4.56 -21.80 -4.06
C ILE A 240 5.45 -20.79 -4.77
N TRP A 241 6.49 -20.27 -4.11
CA TRP A 241 7.45 -19.39 -4.77
C TRP A 241 8.11 -20.04 -5.98
N ARG A 242 8.52 -21.31 -5.88
CA ARG A 242 9.08 -22.02 -7.04
C ARG A 242 8.09 -22.09 -8.19
N SER A 243 6.84 -22.47 -7.91
CA SER A 243 5.78 -22.56 -8.94
C SER A 243 5.48 -21.21 -9.56
N MET A 244 5.29 -20.18 -8.74
CA MET A 244 5.07 -18.80 -9.17
C MET A 244 6.23 -18.30 -10.06
N PHE A 245 7.48 -18.52 -9.65
CA PHE A 245 8.62 -18.06 -10.43
C PHE A 245 8.81 -18.84 -11.73
N ASP A 246 8.58 -20.17 -11.71
CA ASP A 246 8.65 -21.03 -12.90
C ASP A 246 7.56 -20.65 -13.92
N GLU A 247 6.36 -20.31 -13.44
CA GLU A 247 5.23 -19.92 -14.29
C GLU A 247 5.36 -18.51 -14.85
N TYR A 248 5.77 -17.52 -14.04
CA TYR A 248 5.53 -16.12 -14.40
C TYR A 248 6.77 -15.31 -14.79
N LEU A 249 7.96 -15.54 -14.23
CA LEU A 249 9.12 -14.62 -14.40
C LEU A 249 9.51 -14.34 -15.85
N ASN A 250 9.32 -15.32 -16.73
CA ASN A 250 9.75 -15.25 -18.14
C ASN A 250 8.57 -15.44 -19.12
N SER A 251 7.33 -15.36 -18.63
CA SER A 251 6.13 -15.71 -19.40
C SER A 251 5.58 -14.56 -20.24
N SER A 252 5.76 -13.33 -19.78
CA SER A 252 5.20 -12.13 -20.38
C SER A 252 6.11 -10.93 -20.09
N SER A 253 6.20 -10.00 -21.05
CA SER A 253 6.92 -8.73 -20.83
C SER A 253 6.11 -7.72 -20.01
N ALA A 254 4.82 -7.97 -19.77
CA ALA A 254 4.02 -7.11 -18.90
C ALA A 254 4.38 -7.30 -17.43
N ILE A 255 4.86 -8.48 -17.02
CA ILE A 255 5.26 -8.73 -15.63
C ILE A 255 6.61 -8.05 -15.38
N VAL A 256 6.60 -6.99 -14.58
CA VAL A 256 7.79 -6.19 -14.26
C VAL A 256 8.18 -6.26 -12.79
N GLY A 257 7.28 -6.75 -11.93
CA GLY A 257 7.53 -6.90 -10.50
C GLY A 257 6.93 -8.21 -10.00
N VAL A 258 7.68 -8.90 -9.15
CA VAL A 258 7.15 -10.03 -8.38
C VAL A 258 7.49 -9.83 -6.91
N GLU A 259 6.45 -9.64 -6.11
CA GLU A 259 6.53 -9.48 -4.67
C GLU A 259 6.34 -10.81 -3.97
N VAL A 260 7.30 -11.11 -3.11
CA VAL A 260 7.40 -12.45 -2.51
C VAL A 260 6.48 -12.63 -1.33
N MET A 261 6.13 -11.55 -0.63
CA MET A 261 5.15 -11.59 0.44
C MET A 261 4.65 -10.20 0.77
N ASN A 262 3.33 -10.03 0.73
CA ASN A 262 2.66 -8.84 1.24
C ASN A 262 2.72 -8.78 2.78
N GLU A 263 3.06 -7.61 3.34
CA GLU A 263 2.82 -7.27 4.74
C GLU A 263 3.17 -8.33 5.81
N PRO A 264 4.35 -8.97 5.81
CA PRO A 264 4.71 -9.81 6.94
C PRO A 264 4.87 -8.97 8.21
N LEU A 265 4.23 -9.38 9.31
CA LEU A 265 4.14 -8.57 10.53
C LEU A 265 5.32 -8.83 11.47
N SER A 266 6.35 -7.98 11.41
CA SER A 266 7.59 -8.13 12.21
C SER A 266 7.38 -8.06 13.73
N THR A 267 6.25 -7.53 14.19
CA THR A 267 5.89 -7.51 15.62
C THR A 267 5.39 -8.86 16.14
N LYS A 268 5.02 -9.79 15.25
CA LYS A 268 4.54 -11.14 15.56
C LYS A 268 5.51 -12.23 15.10
N ILE A 269 6.32 -11.96 14.09
CA ILE A 269 7.29 -12.88 13.50
C ILE A 269 8.66 -12.25 13.61
N ASP A 270 9.65 -13.01 14.10
CA ASP A 270 11.01 -12.47 14.27
C ASP A 270 11.54 -11.92 12.95
N ILE A 271 12.00 -10.66 12.96
CA ILE A 271 12.51 -9.97 11.78
C ILE A 271 13.68 -10.72 11.13
N TRP A 272 14.47 -11.46 11.91
CA TRP A 272 15.52 -12.33 11.40
C TRP A 272 14.96 -13.46 10.53
N ASP A 273 13.85 -14.07 10.92
CA ASP A 273 13.20 -15.14 10.18
C ASP A 273 12.55 -14.60 8.90
N ILE A 274 11.93 -13.42 8.94
CA ILE A 274 11.42 -12.73 7.74
C ILE A 274 12.57 -12.43 6.78
N THR A 275 13.66 -11.86 7.28
CA THR A 275 14.86 -11.56 6.49
C THR A 275 15.43 -12.82 5.85
N GLN A 276 15.55 -13.91 6.61
CA GLN A 276 15.97 -15.20 6.10
C GLN A 276 15.04 -15.71 4.99
N ALA A 277 13.73 -15.58 5.17
CA ALA A 277 12.73 -16.01 4.19
C ALA A 277 12.86 -15.22 2.87
N TYR A 278 13.09 -13.91 2.93
CA TYR A 278 13.36 -13.09 1.74
C TYR A 278 14.64 -13.52 1.02
N TYR A 279 15.71 -13.85 1.75
CA TYR A 279 16.94 -14.37 1.15
C TYR A 279 16.73 -15.72 0.46
N ASP A 280 15.91 -16.60 1.05
CA ASP A 280 15.52 -17.86 0.41
C ASP A 280 14.68 -17.64 -0.85
N ALA A 281 13.74 -16.70 -0.82
CA ALA A 281 12.98 -16.30 -2.00
C ALA A 281 13.88 -15.76 -3.12
N TRP A 282 14.87 -14.91 -2.78
CA TRP A 282 15.86 -14.39 -3.73
C TRP A 282 16.65 -15.51 -4.41
N ARG A 283 17.06 -16.54 -3.68
CA ARG A 283 17.75 -17.71 -4.29
C ARG A 283 16.88 -18.40 -5.31
N LEU A 284 15.60 -18.60 -4.99
CA LEU A 284 14.65 -19.27 -5.88
C LEU A 284 14.35 -18.43 -7.12
N PHE A 285 14.19 -17.12 -6.94
CA PHE A 285 14.00 -16.15 -8.02
C PHE A 285 15.22 -16.11 -8.94
N SER A 286 16.42 -15.89 -8.38
CA SER A 286 17.68 -15.77 -9.13
C SER A 286 18.04 -17.02 -9.93
N ALA A 287 17.60 -18.20 -9.47
CA ALA A 287 17.82 -19.46 -10.17
C ALA A 287 16.96 -19.61 -11.44
N ARG A 288 15.88 -18.81 -11.56
CA ARG A 288 14.85 -18.92 -12.60
C ARG A 288 14.76 -17.69 -13.49
N GLU A 289 15.15 -16.53 -12.97
CA GLU A 289 15.15 -15.28 -13.71
C GLU A 289 16.07 -15.40 -14.95
N ASN A 290 15.51 -15.13 -16.13
CA ASN A 290 16.33 -14.87 -17.29
C ASN A 290 16.91 -13.46 -17.13
N ARG A 291 18.24 -13.33 -17.06
CA ARG A 291 18.95 -12.04 -16.88
C ARG A 291 18.72 -10.99 -17.98
N THR A 292 17.90 -11.31 -18.98
CA THR A 292 17.44 -10.38 -20.03
C THR A 292 15.98 -9.95 -19.86
N ALA A 293 15.21 -10.65 -19.02
CA ALA A 293 13.90 -10.22 -18.55
C ALA A 293 14.09 -9.04 -17.58
N ASN A 294 13.18 -8.08 -17.63
CA ASN A 294 13.24 -6.84 -16.84
C ASN A 294 12.32 -6.93 -15.61
N THR A 295 12.27 -8.12 -14.99
CA THR A 295 11.39 -8.39 -13.85
C THR A 295 12.15 -8.10 -12.56
N THR A 296 11.62 -7.19 -11.74
CA THR A 296 12.20 -6.80 -10.47
C THR A 296 11.72 -7.70 -9.34
N PHE A 297 12.65 -8.10 -8.46
CA PHE A 297 12.33 -8.80 -7.22
C PHE A 297 11.88 -7.79 -6.17
N VAL A 298 10.72 -8.02 -5.56
CA VAL A 298 10.13 -7.06 -4.62
C VAL A 298 9.94 -7.70 -3.23
N ILE A 299 10.27 -6.93 -2.20
CA ILE A 299 10.03 -7.25 -0.79
C ILE A 299 9.19 -6.15 -0.15
N HIS A 300 8.18 -6.53 0.65
CA HIS A 300 7.50 -5.59 1.54
C HIS A 300 8.42 -5.21 2.72
N ASP A 301 8.30 -3.98 3.22
CA ASP A 301 9.14 -3.43 4.30
C ASP A 301 9.02 -4.13 5.66
N ALA A 302 8.03 -5.03 5.80
CA ALA A 302 7.66 -5.77 7.01
C ALA A 302 7.25 -4.88 8.20
N PHE A 303 6.71 -3.69 7.93
CA PHE A 303 6.38 -2.63 8.90
C PHE A 303 7.60 -2.04 9.62
N GLU A 304 8.80 -2.25 9.08
CA GLU A 304 10.01 -1.62 9.58
C GLU A 304 10.15 -0.19 9.05
N GLY A 305 10.93 0.63 9.77
CA GLY A 305 11.17 2.02 9.36
C GLY A 305 11.95 2.11 8.04
N THR A 306 11.78 3.23 7.32
CA THR A 306 12.53 3.55 6.10
C THR A 306 14.03 3.34 6.29
N GLY A 307 14.67 2.67 5.34
CA GLY A 307 16.10 2.38 5.38
C GLY A 307 16.52 1.16 6.22
N HIS A 308 15.58 0.42 6.83
CA HIS A 308 15.87 -0.86 7.50
C HIS A 308 16.62 -1.83 6.57
N TRP A 309 16.15 -1.94 5.32
CA TRP A 309 16.66 -2.89 4.33
C TRP A 309 17.93 -2.43 3.58
N ASN A 310 18.42 -1.22 3.82
CA ASN A 310 19.52 -0.60 3.04
C ASN A 310 20.80 -1.44 2.90
N LEU A 311 21.14 -2.18 3.96
CA LEU A 311 22.34 -3.02 4.00
C LEU A 311 22.07 -4.47 3.60
N GLU A 312 20.82 -4.91 3.76
CA GLU A 312 20.36 -6.19 3.22
C GLU A 312 20.31 -6.10 1.70
N PHE A 313 20.42 -7.24 1.00
CA PHE A 313 20.40 -7.26 -0.47
C PHE A 313 21.36 -6.25 -1.13
N ASN A 314 22.53 -6.04 -0.51
CA ASN A 314 23.51 -5.09 -1.01
C ASN A 314 24.88 -5.75 -1.20
N PRO A 315 25.38 -5.88 -2.45
CA PRO A 315 26.64 -6.55 -2.73
C PRO A 315 27.87 -5.84 -2.14
N LYS A 316 27.73 -4.59 -1.66
CA LYS A 316 28.80 -3.87 -0.94
C LYS A 316 28.91 -4.29 0.54
N TYR A 317 27.87 -4.88 1.11
CA TYR A 317 27.77 -5.24 2.54
C TYR A 317 27.61 -6.75 2.72
N THR A 318 28.46 -7.55 2.06
CA THR A 318 28.34 -9.02 2.08
C THR A 318 28.41 -9.67 3.46
N ASN A 319 28.93 -8.96 4.47
CA ASN A 319 28.92 -9.42 5.86
C ASN A 319 27.51 -9.45 6.47
N VAL A 320 26.58 -8.66 5.93
CA VAL A 320 25.18 -8.60 6.35
C VAL A 320 24.40 -9.79 5.77
N SER A 321 24.61 -10.12 4.50
CA SER A 321 23.98 -11.28 3.85
C SER A 321 24.62 -12.64 4.19
N ALA A 322 25.86 -12.65 4.69
CA ALA A 322 26.61 -13.88 4.95
C ALA A 322 25.97 -14.83 5.99
N PRO A 323 25.45 -14.36 7.14
CA PRO A 323 24.75 -15.22 8.09
C PRO A 323 23.52 -15.91 7.50
N HIS A 324 22.85 -15.28 6.53
CA HIS A 324 21.73 -15.87 5.81
C HIS A 324 22.15 -16.91 4.76
N GLY A 325 23.45 -17.17 4.61
CA GLY A 325 24.03 -18.12 3.68
C GLY A 325 24.04 -17.63 2.23
N VAL A 326 23.85 -16.32 1.98
CA VAL A 326 23.85 -15.75 0.62
C VAL A 326 25.16 -15.02 0.38
N GLY A 327 26.00 -15.61 -0.47
CA GLY A 327 27.17 -14.96 -1.03
C GLY A 327 26.86 -14.41 -2.42
N PHE A 328 26.60 -13.11 -2.53
CA PHE A 328 26.26 -12.45 -3.81
C PHE A 328 27.38 -12.52 -4.87
N ASN A 329 28.61 -12.79 -4.45
CA ASN A 329 29.75 -13.06 -5.34
C ASN A 329 29.73 -14.47 -5.95
N SER A 330 28.76 -15.32 -5.59
CA SER A 330 28.61 -16.66 -6.15
C SER A 330 27.98 -16.61 -7.55
N SER A 331 28.42 -17.52 -8.42
CA SER A 331 27.80 -17.71 -9.72
C SER A 331 26.36 -18.23 -9.62
N SER A 332 25.98 -18.82 -8.48
CA SER A 332 24.67 -19.46 -8.28
C SER A 332 23.54 -18.46 -8.03
N TYR A 333 23.80 -17.35 -7.34
CA TYR A 333 22.77 -16.35 -6.96
C TYR A 333 23.34 -14.91 -7.03
N PRO A 334 23.72 -14.44 -8.23
CA PRO A 334 24.44 -13.17 -8.34
C PRO A 334 23.51 -11.98 -8.14
N LEU A 335 23.79 -11.17 -7.12
CA LEU A 335 23.24 -9.83 -6.98
C LEU A 335 24.33 -8.83 -7.34
N ARG A 336 24.14 -8.10 -8.44
CA ARG A 336 25.16 -7.21 -9.02
C ARG A 336 25.01 -5.78 -8.54
N ASP A 337 23.77 -5.41 -8.30
CA ASP A 337 23.37 -4.09 -7.83
C ASP A 337 22.20 -4.26 -6.86
N SER A 338 22.21 -3.50 -5.77
CA SER A 338 21.10 -3.47 -4.81
C SER A 338 19.80 -2.98 -5.46
N HIS A 339 19.88 -2.24 -6.57
CA HIS A 339 18.72 -1.79 -7.34
C HIS A 339 17.98 -2.90 -8.11
N GLN A 340 18.46 -4.15 -8.03
CA GLN A 340 17.69 -5.32 -8.51
C GLN A 340 16.59 -5.76 -7.53
N VAL A 341 16.65 -5.26 -6.28
CA VAL A 341 15.65 -5.49 -5.26
C VAL A 341 14.93 -4.17 -5.00
N LEU A 342 13.60 -4.20 -5.11
CA LEU A 342 12.74 -3.07 -4.82
C LEU A 342 12.06 -3.28 -3.46
N VAL A 343 12.01 -2.21 -2.67
CA VAL A 343 11.29 -2.20 -1.39
C VAL A 343 9.89 -1.63 -1.62
N ASP A 344 8.88 -2.37 -1.18
CA ASP A 344 7.50 -1.93 -1.13
C ASP A 344 7.19 -1.36 0.26
N HIS A 345 6.76 -0.11 0.28
CA HIS A 345 6.25 0.57 1.46
C HIS A 345 4.74 0.76 1.38
N HIS A 346 4.04 0.44 2.47
CA HIS A 346 2.63 0.76 2.62
C HIS A 346 2.47 1.96 3.55
N HIS A 347 1.66 2.96 3.16
CA HIS A 347 1.47 4.15 3.99
C HIS A 347 0.00 4.54 4.13
N TYR A 348 -0.47 4.51 5.38
CA TYR A 348 -1.83 4.85 5.78
C TYR A 348 -1.81 5.67 7.07
N GLU A 349 -2.79 6.57 7.22
CA GLU A 349 -2.97 7.42 8.41
C GLU A 349 -4.30 7.18 9.13
N VAL A 350 -4.73 5.92 9.23
CA VAL A 350 -6.05 5.58 9.77
C VAL A 350 -6.07 4.43 10.78
N PHE A 351 -4.99 3.68 10.95
CA PHE A 351 -5.01 2.44 11.74
C PHE A 351 -4.63 2.61 13.22
N THR A 352 -4.46 3.85 13.69
CA THR A 352 -4.21 4.18 15.10
C THR A 352 -5.01 5.41 15.53
N ASP A 353 -5.32 5.52 16.83
CA ASP A 353 -6.01 6.68 17.40
C ASP A 353 -5.27 7.99 17.10
N TRP A 354 -3.93 7.97 17.20
CA TRP A 354 -3.10 9.15 16.97
C TRP A 354 -3.17 9.65 15.53
N GLN A 355 -3.11 8.75 14.54
CA GLN A 355 -3.23 9.13 13.13
C GLN A 355 -4.62 9.70 12.81
N LEU A 356 -5.67 9.09 13.36
CA LEU A 356 -7.05 9.54 13.18
C LEU A 356 -7.32 10.90 13.83
N ALA A 357 -6.72 11.15 15.00
CA ALA A 357 -6.80 12.44 15.69
C ALA A 357 -5.95 13.54 15.04
N ASN A 358 -5.12 13.20 14.04
CA ASN A 358 -4.23 14.15 13.40
C ASN A 358 -5.01 15.24 12.66
N THR A 359 -4.50 16.47 12.75
CA THR A 359 -5.06 17.61 12.01
C THR A 359 -4.82 17.44 10.52
N GLN A 360 -5.62 18.09 9.67
CA GLN A 360 -5.38 18.04 8.23
C GLN A 360 -3.97 18.50 7.86
N TYR A 361 -3.44 19.57 8.45
CA TYR A 361 -2.07 19.99 8.18
C TYR A 361 -1.02 18.97 8.63
N GLY A 362 -1.19 18.40 9.83
CA GLY A 362 -0.27 17.38 10.35
C GLY A 362 -0.19 16.19 9.42
N ARG A 363 -1.35 15.67 9.01
CA ARG A 363 -1.48 14.59 8.04
C ARG A 363 -0.75 14.88 6.72
N LEU A 364 -0.99 16.04 6.12
CA LEU A 364 -0.27 16.39 4.87
C LEU A 364 1.25 16.50 5.07
N MET A 365 1.70 16.94 6.25
CA MET A 365 3.13 16.99 6.57
C MET A 365 3.71 15.60 6.82
N ASP A 366 2.96 14.66 7.40
CA ASP A 366 3.40 13.28 7.61
C ASP A 366 3.64 12.58 6.27
N ILE A 367 2.75 12.78 5.29
CA ILE A 367 2.97 12.35 3.89
C ILE A 367 4.26 12.92 3.30
N VAL A 368 4.47 14.24 3.40
CA VAL A 368 5.68 14.92 2.89
C VAL A 368 6.94 14.35 3.55
N ASN A 369 6.93 14.23 4.88
CA ASN A 369 8.06 13.73 5.66
C ASN A 369 8.38 12.26 5.34
N PHE A 370 7.36 11.44 5.11
CA PHE A 370 7.53 10.04 4.72
C PHE A 370 8.22 9.92 3.36
N GLY A 371 7.75 10.66 2.36
CA GLY A 371 8.40 10.69 1.05
C GLY A 371 9.82 11.21 1.10
N ASP A 372 10.06 12.32 1.80
CA ASP A 372 11.41 12.88 2.01
C ASP A 372 12.33 11.83 2.70
N SER A 373 11.81 11.05 3.65
CA SER A 373 12.58 9.98 4.31
C SER A 373 12.99 8.87 3.35
N ILE A 374 12.09 8.42 2.47
CA ILE A 374 12.44 7.44 1.42
C ILE A 374 13.52 8.02 0.48
N ALA A 375 13.33 9.26 0.02
CA ALA A 375 14.27 9.91 -0.90
C ALA A 375 15.68 10.03 -0.32
N GLU A 376 15.78 10.46 0.94
CA GLU A 376 17.05 10.75 1.60
C GLU A 376 17.74 9.50 2.15
N GLN A 377 16.96 8.53 2.65
CA GLN A 377 17.50 7.40 3.40
C GLN A 377 17.61 6.13 2.56
N GLU A 378 16.77 5.92 1.55
CA GLU A 378 16.60 4.62 0.90
C GLU A 378 16.99 4.59 -0.58
N LEU A 379 16.62 5.61 -1.36
CA LEU A 379 16.81 5.60 -2.83
C LEU A 379 18.28 5.50 -3.31
N GLN A 380 19.25 5.70 -2.42
CA GLN A 380 20.67 5.47 -2.72
C GLN A 380 21.08 3.99 -2.62
N TYR A 381 20.29 3.16 -1.93
CA TYR A 381 20.50 1.74 -1.70
C TYR A 381 19.54 0.90 -2.55
N HIS A 382 18.23 1.14 -2.44
CA HIS A 382 17.20 0.41 -3.17
C HIS A 382 16.19 1.36 -3.82
N PRO A 383 15.65 1.04 -5.01
CA PRO A 383 14.41 1.65 -5.45
C PRO A 383 13.30 1.30 -4.47
N ALA A 384 12.48 2.29 -4.14
CA ALA A 384 11.34 2.12 -3.25
C ALA A 384 10.06 2.66 -3.89
N VAL A 385 8.96 1.92 -3.80
CA VAL A 385 7.62 2.34 -4.26
C VAL A 385 6.71 2.38 -3.03
N VAL A 386 5.78 3.35 -3.00
CA VAL A 386 4.67 3.27 -2.05
C VAL A 386 3.60 2.38 -2.67
N GLY A 387 3.67 1.06 -2.47
CA GLY A 387 2.85 0.06 -3.16
C GLY A 387 1.43 -0.06 -2.62
N GLU A 388 1.16 0.57 -1.48
CA GLU A 388 -0.21 0.81 -1.03
C GLU A 388 -0.37 2.14 -0.29
N TRP A 389 -1.46 2.84 -0.64
CA TRP A 389 -1.96 4.04 0.02
C TRP A 389 -3.40 4.31 -0.45
N SER A 390 -4.18 5.12 0.27
CA SER A 390 -5.58 5.40 -0.10
C SER A 390 -5.99 6.86 0.10
N GLY A 391 -7.26 7.16 -0.22
CA GLY A 391 -7.88 8.45 0.08
C GLY A 391 -8.46 8.54 1.49
N ALA A 392 -8.27 7.51 2.33
CA ALA A 392 -8.87 7.42 3.64
C ALA A 392 -8.21 8.36 4.64
N ILE A 393 -9.04 9.14 5.32
CA ILE A 393 -8.67 9.94 6.50
C ILE A 393 -9.44 9.49 7.74
N THR A 394 -10.20 8.40 7.62
CA THR A 394 -10.90 7.70 8.70
C THR A 394 -10.81 6.19 8.50
N ASP A 395 -10.93 5.40 9.57
CA ASP A 395 -11.05 3.94 9.50
C ASP A 395 -12.52 3.46 9.45
N CYS A 396 -13.39 4.30 8.89
CA CYS A 396 -14.82 4.12 8.97
C CYS A 396 -15.43 3.20 7.93
N ALA A 397 -14.69 2.80 6.88
CA ALA A 397 -15.24 1.87 5.88
C ALA A 397 -15.77 0.60 6.57
N HIS A 398 -16.95 0.15 6.15
CA HIS A 398 -17.64 -0.97 6.79
C HIS A 398 -16.76 -2.23 6.74
N TRP A 399 -16.42 -2.78 7.91
CA TRP A 399 -15.51 -3.93 8.08
C TRP A 399 -14.06 -3.70 7.64
N LEU A 400 -13.59 -2.46 7.54
CA LEU A 400 -12.17 -2.18 7.28
C LEU A 400 -11.25 -2.80 8.33
N ASN A 401 -11.62 -2.72 9.61
CA ASN A 401 -10.90 -3.38 10.70
C ASN A 401 -11.28 -4.88 10.84
N GLY A 402 -11.97 -5.43 9.84
CA GLY A 402 -12.46 -6.79 9.75
C GLY A 402 -13.92 -6.98 10.17
N VAL A 403 -14.50 -8.12 9.76
CA VAL A 403 -15.90 -8.46 10.07
C VAL A 403 -16.15 -8.48 11.57
N GLY A 404 -17.20 -7.77 11.98
CA GLY A 404 -17.63 -7.65 13.38
C GLY A 404 -16.85 -6.63 14.21
N VAL A 405 -15.86 -5.95 13.63
CA VAL A 405 -15.03 -4.95 14.29
C VAL A 405 -15.48 -3.54 13.88
N GLY A 406 -15.63 -2.64 14.87
CA GLY A 406 -15.98 -1.24 14.65
C GLY A 406 -14.82 -0.37 14.16
N ALA A 407 -15.04 0.94 14.12
CA ALA A 407 -14.05 1.96 13.77
C ALA A 407 -13.51 2.67 15.01
N ARG A 408 -12.21 3.00 15.02
CA ARG A 408 -11.59 3.80 16.08
C ARG A 408 -12.09 5.24 16.00
N TYR A 409 -12.31 5.75 14.79
CA TYR A 409 -12.72 7.14 14.54
C TYR A 409 -14.01 7.54 15.28
N ASP A 410 -15.00 6.64 15.38
CA ASP A 410 -16.25 6.84 16.13
C ASP A 410 -16.30 6.13 17.49
N GLY A 411 -15.19 5.48 17.88
CA GLY A 411 -15.00 4.72 19.11
C GLY A 411 -15.79 3.41 19.19
N SER A 412 -16.38 2.93 18.08
CA SER A 412 -17.04 1.63 18.07
C SER A 412 -16.06 0.45 18.11
N TYR A 413 -14.82 0.62 17.65
CA TYR A 413 -13.74 -0.39 17.73
C TYR A 413 -13.54 -0.91 19.16
N TYR A 414 -13.51 -0.02 20.14
CA TYR A 414 -13.32 -0.32 21.56
C TYR A 414 -14.52 -0.99 22.23
N LYS A 415 -15.65 -1.10 21.51
CA LYS A 415 -16.84 -1.82 21.98
C LYS A 415 -16.91 -3.24 21.41
N THR A 416 -16.06 -3.55 20.42
CA THR A 416 -16.06 -4.81 19.67
C THR A 416 -14.74 -5.56 19.79
N THR A 417 -13.75 -5.02 20.50
CA THR A 417 -12.43 -5.61 20.70
C THR A 417 -12.05 -5.62 22.19
N GLU A 418 -10.95 -6.28 22.52
CA GLU A 418 -10.39 -6.30 23.88
C GLU A 418 -9.60 -5.02 24.21
N TYR A 419 -9.35 -4.17 23.21
CA TYR A 419 -8.64 -2.91 23.39
C TYR A 419 -9.51 -1.85 24.07
N THR A 420 -8.87 -0.94 24.79
CA THR A 420 -9.52 0.19 25.45
C THR A 420 -8.73 1.47 25.19
N THR A 421 -9.42 2.60 25.18
CA THR A 421 -8.81 3.93 25.07
C THR A 421 -9.53 4.90 26.01
N ASP A 422 -8.80 5.86 26.56
CA ASP A 422 -9.37 7.00 27.29
C ASP A 422 -9.65 8.20 26.35
N ASP A 423 -9.18 8.11 25.09
CA ASP A 423 -9.42 9.13 24.08
C ASP A 423 -10.89 9.17 23.67
N LYS A 424 -11.37 10.37 23.38
CA LYS A 424 -12.72 10.56 22.87
C LYS A 424 -12.76 10.20 21.38
N PRO A 425 -13.88 9.66 20.88
CA PRO A 425 -14.10 9.53 19.44
C PRO A 425 -13.78 10.83 18.71
N VAL A 426 -13.01 10.72 17.62
CA VAL A 426 -12.60 11.84 16.78
C VAL A 426 -13.81 12.47 16.10
N GLY A 427 -14.73 11.62 15.63
CA GLY A 427 -15.93 12.07 14.93
C GLY A 427 -16.98 10.97 14.78
N THR A 428 -17.80 11.12 13.75
CA THR A 428 -18.79 10.12 13.34
C THR A 428 -18.41 9.55 11.98
N CYS A 429 -18.68 8.27 11.73
CA CYS A 429 -18.38 7.59 10.46
C CYS A 429 -19.26 8.01 9.28
N TYR A 430 -19.18 9.29 8.96
CA TYR A 430 -19.90 9.94 7.89
C TYR A 430 -19.39 9.54 6.50
N SER A 431 -18.15 9.06 6.39
CA SER A 431 -17.54 8.58 5.15
C SER A 431 -18.19 7.31 4.59
N GLN A 432 -18.95 6.57 5.42
CA GLN A 432 -19.78 5.44 4.95
C GLN A 432 -20.96 5.87 4.06
N ASN A 433 -21.38 7.14 4.15
CA ASN A 433 -22.41 7.64 3.24
C ASN A 433 -21.85 7.79 1.82
N PRO A 434 -22.69 7.69 0.77
CA PRO A 434 -22.27 8.01 -0.59
C PRO A 434 -21.55 9.36 -0.69
N ILE A 435 -20.55 9.52 -1.56
CA ILE A 435 -19.75 10.75 -1.66
C ILE A 435 -20.61 12.01 -1.92
N SER A 436 -21.74 11.89 -2.63
CA SER A 436 -22.70 13.00 -2.80
C SER A 436 -23.25 13.51 -1.47
N GLN A 437 -23.28 12.61 -0.50
CA GLN A 437 -23.54 12.75 0.93
C GLN A 437 -22.61 13.74 1.61
N TRP A 438 -21.32 13.71 1.23
CA TRP A 438 -20.23 14.34 1.96
C TRP A 438 -20.25 15.86 1.87
N ASN A 439 -19.99 16.52 3.00
CA ASN A 439 -19.82 17.96 3.08
C ASN A 439 -18.54 18.42 2.37
N ASP A 440 -18.52 19.68 1.96
CA ASP A 440 -17.44 20.23 1.14
C ASP A 440 -16.09 20.28 1.87
N THR A 441 -16.10 20.43 3.20
CA THR A 441 -14.88 20.37 4.02
C THR A 441 -14.24 18.99 3.95
N TYR A 442 -15.01 17.93 4.19
CA TYR A 442 -14.50 16.56 4.14
C TYR A 442 -14.02 16.19 2.72
N LYS A 443 -14.77 16.58 1.68
CA LYS A 443 -14.34 16.42 0.28
C LYS A 443 -13.02 17.13 -0.02
N ARG A 444 -12.87 18.38 0.43
CA ARG A 444 -11.63 19.16 0.30
C ARG A 444 -10.48 18.44 0.99
N ASP A 445 -10.67 17.96 2.21
CA ASP A 445 -9.60 17.37 3.01
C ASP A 445 -9.14 16.02 2.42
N VAL A 446 -10.06 15.18 1.95
CA VAL A 446 -9.75 13.96 1.18
C VAL A 446 -8.99 14.30 -0.11
N ARG A 447 -9.46 15.30 -0.87
CA ARG A 447 -8.78 15.72 -2.11
C ARG A 447 -7.37 16.25 -1.84
N GLN A 448 -7.18 17.06 -0.79
CA GLN A 448 -5.86 17.54 -0.37
C GLN A 448 -4.94 16.38 0.01
N PHE A 449 -5.47 15.40 0.75
CA PHE A 449 -4.70 14.23 1.18
C PHE A 449 -4.23 13.40 -0.02
N ILE A 450 -5.11 13.13 -0.98
CA ILE A 450 -4.76 12.42 -2.23
C ILE A 450 -3.71 13.20 -3.02
N GLU A 451 -3.86 14.51 -3.19
CA GLU A 451 -2.91 15.31 -3.96
C GLU A 451 -1.53 15.38 -3.30
N ALA A 452 -1.47 15.51 -1.97
CA ALA A 452 -0.20 15.50 -1.26
C ALA A 452 0.54 14.17 -1.44
N GLN A 453 -0.18 13.04 -1.38
CA GLN A 453 0.38 11.71 -1.61
C GLN A 453 0.89 11.58 -3.05
N LEU A 454 0.07 11.92 -4.05
CA LEU A 454 0.46 11.88 -5.46
C LEU A 454 1.69 12.76 -5.76
N ALA A 455 1.68 14.01 -5.29
CA ALA A 455 2.78 14.94 -5.51
C ALA A 455 4.06 14.47 -4.84
N THR A 456 3.99 14.07 -3.56
CA THR A 456 5.15 13.60 -2.79
C THR A 456 5.69 12.30 -3.36
N TYR A 457 4.87 11.25 -3.50
CA TYR A 457 5.36 9.94 -3.90
C TYR A 457 5.89 9.96 -5.35
N THR A 458 5.26 10.71 -6.26
CA THR A 458 5.80 10.88 -7.62
C THR A 458 7.19 11.51 -7.62
N ALA A 459 7.43 12.48 -6.73
CA ALA A 459 8.67 13.24 -6.68
C ALA A 459 9.78 12.53 -5.90
N GLN A 460 9.44 11.93 -4.75
CA GLN A 460 10.37 11.51 -3.72
C GLN A 460 10.56 9.99 -3.63
N THR A 461 9.80 9.19 -4.38
CA THR A 461 9.97 7.73 -4.44
C THR A 461 10.11 7.26 -5.89
N THR A 462 10.21 5.96 -6.14
CA THR A 462 10.18 5.36 -7.50
C THR A 462 8.78 5.44 -8.12
N GLY A 463 7.76 5.70 -7.31
CA GLY A 463 6.38 5.88 -7.69
C GLY A 463 5.43 5.35 -6.63
N TRP A 464 4.19 5.10 -7.02
CA TRP A 464 3.13 4.78 -6.09
C TRP A 464 2.09 3.86 -6.72
N ILE A 465 1.35 3.13 -5.90
CA ILE A 465 0.26 2.24 -6.31
C ILE A 465 -0.92 2.47 -5.36
N PHE A 466 -2.05 2.94 -5.89
CA PHE A 466 -3.22 3.24 -5.06
C PHE A 466 -4.01 1.98 -4.70
N TRP A 467 -4.37 1.85 -3.43
CA TRP A 467 -5.27 0.85 -2.91
C TRP A 467 -6.68 1.47 -2.71
N ASN A 468 -7.68 1.16 -3.53
CA ASN A 468 -7.73 0.16 -4.61
C ASN A 468 -8.52 0.67 -5.84
N TRP A 469 -8.54 -0.09 -6.96
CA TRP A 469 -9.32 0.25 -8.16
C TRP A 469 -10.80 0.53 -7.84
N LYS A 470 -11.46 -0.38 -7.13
CA LYS A 470 -12.88 -0.21 -6.74
C LYS A 470 -13.24 -1.02 -5.49
N THR A 471 -14.35 -0.62 -4.88
CA THR A 471 -15.01 -1.28 -3.76
C THR A 471 -16.54 -1.20 -3.96
N GLU A 472 -17.32 -1.91 -3.16
CA GLU A 472 -18.79 -1.77 -3.25
C GLU A 472 -19.30 -0.54 -2.49
N THR A 473 -18.75 -0.27 -1.31
CA THR A 473 -19.26 0.78 -0.39
C THR A 473 -18.19 1.54 0.40
N ALA A 474 -16.90 1.30 0.15
CA ALA A 474 -15.79 1.92 0.89
C ALA A 474 -15.18 3.08 0.07
N TYR A 475 -15.91 4.19 -0.02
CA TYR A 475 -15.61 5.29 -0.96
C TYR A 475 -14.23 5.93 -0.81
N GLU A 476 -13.67 6.00 0.39
CA GLU A 476 -12.30 6.48 0.65
C GLU A 476 -11.21 5.61 -0.01
N TRP A 477 -11.56 4.36 -0.31
CA TRP A 477 -10.68 3.30 -0.81
C TRP A 477 -10.98 2.94 -2.28
N ASP A 478 -11.87 3.69 -2.93
CA ASP A 478 -12.39 3.40 -4.26
C ASP A 478 -11.96 4.47 -5.26
N TYR A 479 -10.96 4.15 -6.08
CA TYR A 479 -10.49 5.06 -7.11
C TYR A 479 -11.62 5.50 -8.05
N THR A 480 -12.48 4.58 -8.52
CA THR A 480 -13.54 4.94 -9.47
C THR A 480 -14.53 5.95 -8.89
N GLN A 481 -14.91 5.82 -7.61
CA GLN A 481 -15.84 6.73 -6.95
C GLN A 481 -15.17 8.07 -6.63
N LEU A 482 -13.92 8.05 -6.16
CA LEU A 482 -13.14 9.27 -5.92
C LEU A 482 -12.94 10.06 -7.23
N LYS A 483 -12.57 9.40 -8.32
CA LYS A 483 -12.48 10.01 -9.67
C LYS A 483 -13.82 10.61 -10.09
N LYS A 484 -14.91 9.84 -10.01
CA LYS A 484 -16.26 10.29 -10.41
C LYS A 484 -16.72 11.53 -9.63
N ALA A 485 -16.32 11.63 -8.36
CA ALA A 485 -16.61 12.77 -7.50
C ALA A 485 -15.63 13.95 -7.65
N GLY A 486 -14.61 13.85 -8.51
CA GLY A 486 -13.56 14.86 -8.67
C GLY A 486 -12.58 14.93 -7.49
N LEU A 487 -12.54 13.90 -6.64
CA LEU A 487 -11.65 13.81 -5.48
C LEU A 487 -10.31 13.15 -5.82
N PHE A 488 -10.24 12.35 -6.88
CA PHE A 488 -8.97 11.86 -7.44
C PHE A 488 -8.64 12.65 -8.73
N PRO A 489 -7.43 13.20 -8.89
CA PRO A 489 -7.06 13.93 -10.12
C PRO A 489 -7.02 13.01 -11.34
N VAL A 490 -7.69 13.43 -12.42
CA VAL A 490 -7.52 12.87 -13.77
C VAL A 490 -7.42 14.05 -14.75
N PRO A 491 -6.31 14.22 -15.51
CA PRO A 491 -5.04 13.48 -15.44
C PRO A 491 -4.43 13.41 -14.03
N LEU A 492 -3.63 12.39 -13.74
CA LEU A 492 -3.15 12.05 -12.38
C LEU A 492 -2.28 13.15 -11.73
N ASP A 493 -1.83 14.13 -12.50
CA ASP A 493 -1.05 15.31 -12.07
C ASP A 493 -1.86 16.61 -12.09
N ASN A 494 -3.18 16.55 -12.33
CA ASN A 494 -4.08 17.70 -12.35
C ASN A 494 -4.50 18.11 -10.93
N TYR A 495 -3.56 18.70 -10.19
CA TYR A 495 -3.75 19.13 -8.81
C TYR A 495 -4.52 20.45 -8.70
N THR A 496 -5.40 20.53 -7.71
CA THR A 496 -6.29 21.66 -7.38
C THR A 496 -5.72 22.50 -6.24
N TYR A 497 -5.10 21.87 -5.25
CA TYR A 497 -4.56 22.51 -4.06
C TYR A 497 -3.04 22.69 -4.13
N PHE A 498 -2.34 21.86 -4.90
CA PHE A 498 -0.87 21.80 -4.95
C PHE A 498 -0.30 21.75 -6.38
N GLY A 499 -0.88 22.51 -7.31
CA GLY A 499 -0.49 22.55 -8.72
C GLY A 499 0.99 22.85 -8.97
N SER A 500 1.51 22.38 -10.11
CA SER A 500 2.91 22.56 -10.55
C SER A 500 3.32 24.03 -10.81
N ASP A 501 2.35 24.96 -10.86
CA ASP A 501 2.56 26.41 -10.95
C ASP A 501 2.19 27.17 -9.66
N GLY A 502 1.85 26.44 -8.60
CA GLY A 502 1.56 26.96 -7.26
C GLY A 502 0.31 27.81 -7.11
N LYS A 503 -0.74 27.62 -7.93
CA LYS A 503 -2.00 28.38 -7.80
C LYS A 503 -3.14 27.59 -7.17
N MET A 504 -3.81 28.23 -6.21
CA MET A 504 -5.19 27.94 -5.83
C MET A 504 -6.14 28.58 -6.87
N LEU A 505 -6.96 27.78 -7.55
CA LEU A 505 -8.05 28.33 -8.36
C LEU A 505 -9.20 28.74 -7.45
N ALA A 506 -9.39 30.06 -7.31
CA ALA A 506 -10.69 30.61 -6.95
C ALA A 506 -11.63 30.42 -8.15
N ASP A 507 -12.69 29.64 -7.92
CA ASP A 507 -13.88 29.47 -8.74
C ASP A 507 -13.69 28.92 -10.18
N VAL A 508 -14.08 27.66 -10.30
CA VAL A 508 -14.62 26.91 -11.46
C VAL A 508 -14.94 27.76 -12.71
N SER A 509 -14.36 27.38 -13.86
CA SER A 509 -15.11 26.95 -15.07
C SER A 509 -14.35 27.26 -16.37
N ALA A 510 -14.43 26.29 -17.29
CA ALA A 510 -14.14 26.33 -18.72
C ALA A 510 -12.68 26.22 -19.16
N SER A 511 -12.29 24.99 -19.56
CA SER A 511 -11.68 24.67 -20.87
C SER A 511 -10.71 23.48 -20.76
N LEU A 512 -11.23 22.26 -20.63
CA LEU A 512 -10.51 21.04 -20.99
C LEU A 512 -11.14 20.48 -22.26
N SER A 513 -10.44 20.54 -23.39
CA SER A 513 -10.48 19.52 -24.46
C SER A 513 -9.68 19.97 -25.69
N SER A 514 -8.37 19.78 -25.67
CA SER A 514 -7.56 19.49 -26.86
C SER A 514 -6.10 19.48 -26.46
N GLU A 515 -5.32 18.56 -26.99
CA GLU A 515 -3.86 18.47 -26.85
C GLU A 515 -3.33 17.59 -25.70
N ALA A 516 -3.91 16.40 -25.59
CA ALA A 516 -3.09 15.21 -25.44
C ALA A 516 -3.13 14.48 -26.80
N TYR A 517 -1.96 14.23 -27.40
CA TYR A 517 -1.73 13.50 -28.66
C TYR A 517 -1.88 14.24 -30.01
N PRO A 518 -0.79 14.71 -30.62
CA PRO A 518 -0.62 14.59 -32.07
C PRO A 518 0.01 13.23 -32.37
N TYR A 519 -0.83 12.22 -32.56
CA TYR A 519 -0.42 11.01 -33.26
C TYR A 519 -0.28 11.36 -34.75
N THR A 520 0.93 11.28 -35.29
CA THR A 520 1.09 11.08 -36.74
C THR A 520 2.10 9.99 -37.00
N SER A 521 1.59 8.76 -37.13
CA SER A 521 2.19 7.80 -38.06
C SER A 521 1.34 7.81 -39.34
N THR A 522 1.96 8.07 -40.49
CA THR A 522 1.46 7.58 -41.78
C THR A 522 2.61 7.57 -42.79
N LYS A 523 2.98 6.36 -43.23
CA LYS A 523 3.51 6.13 -44.58
C LYS A 523 2.33 5.76 -45.47
N GLY A 524 2.17 6.44 -46.61
CA GLY A 524 1.16 6.07 -47.61
C GLY A 524 0.95 7.12 -48.71
N SER A 525 1.79 7.06 -49.74
CA SER A 525 1.70 7.63 -51.10
C SER A 525 0.38 8.31 -51.54
N SER A 526 0.48 9.56 -52.01
CA SER A 526 -0.13 9.94 -53.29
C SER A 526 0.63 11.10 -53.97
N SER A 527 0.66 11.03 -55.29
CA SER A 527 1.34 11.85 -56.28
C SER A 527 0.84 13.30 -56.38
N GLY A 528 1.72 14.24 -56.75
CA GLY A 528 1.30 15.44 -57.48
C GLY A 528 2.16 16.69 -57.30
N SER A 529 3.07 16.90 -58.25
CA SER A 529 3.42 18.19 -58.88
C SER A 529 3.72 19.44 -58.03
N GLY A 530 4.94 19.98 -58.22
CA GLY A 530 5.05 21.41 -58.57
C GLY A 530 6.00 22.27 -57.75
N THR A 531 7.15 22.58 -58.38
CA THR A 531 7.85 23.88 -58.41
C THR A 531 8.60 24.42 -57.17
N ASN A 532 9.93 24.32 -57.27
CA ASN A 532 10.95 25.37 -57.11
C ASN A 532 10.62 26.62 -56.27
N THR A 533 11.43 26.89 -55.23
CA THR A 533 12.35 28.06 -55.23
C THR A 533 13.47 27.95 -54.19
N LYS A 534 14.64 28.48 -54.57
CA LYS A 534 15.92 28.52 -53.84
C LYS A 534 16.04 29.75 -52.93
N THR A 535 16.69 29.60 -51.78
CA THR A 535 17.58 30.63 -51.15
C THR A 535 18.40 29.96 -50.03
N LYS A 536 19.65 29.51 -50.26
CA LYS A 536 20.97 30.16 -50.07
C LYS A 536 21.31 30.74 -48.67
N THR A 537 22.15 29.97 -47.95
CA THR A 537 23.41 30.33 -47.23
C THR A 537 23.43 31.37 -46.10
N LYS A 538 23.96 30.97 -44.92
CA LYS A 538 25.37 31.22 -44.52
C LYS A 538 25.78 30.48 -43.23
N SER A 539 27.01 29.97 -43.25
CA SER A 539 27.77 29.42 -42.12
C SER A 539 28.57 30.49 -41.39
N THR A 540 28.92 30.25 -40.11
CA THR A 540 30.24 30.60 -39.56
C THR A 540 30.63 29.67 -38.40
N LYS A 541 31.82 29.08 -38.50
CA LYS A 541 32.60 28.42 -37.44
C LYS A 541 33.40 29.46 -36.64
N SER A 542 33.72 29.16 -35.38
CA SER A 542 35.03 29.51 -34.81
C SER A 542 35.50 28.46 -33.79
N HIS A 543 36.82 28.35 -33.67
CA HIS A 543 37.62 27.29 -33.07
C HIS A 543 38.37 27.75 -31.80
N ASN A 544 38.93 26.77 -31.08
CA ASN A 544 40.09 26.79 -30.17
C ASN A 544 39.91 27.39 -28.76
N GLY A 545 40.53 26.87 -27.69
CA GLY A 545 41.60 25.87 -27.60
C GLY A 545 41.91 25.48 -26.14
N ALA A 546 42.80 24.49 -26.01
CA ALA A 546 43.20 23.80 -24.79
C ALA A 546 44.49 24.36 -24.13
N ALA A 547 44.67 24.09 -22.83
CA ALA A 547 45.90 23.82 -22.07
C ALA A 547 45.50 23.66 -20.58
N GLY A 548 45.90 22.69 -19.76
CA GLY A 548 47.09 21.85 -19.72
C GLY A 548 48.12 22.45 -18.77
N ILE A 549 48.28 21.93 -17.54
CA ILE A 549 49.51 21.98 -16.71
C ILE A 549 49.47 20.83 -15.67
N VAL A 550 50.64 20.22 -15.51
CA VAL A 550 51.02 19.07 -14.68
C VAL A 550 52.02 19.54 -13.61
N ARG A 551 52.00 19.02 -12.37
CA ARG A 551 53.16 18.34 -11.69
C ARG A 551 53.13 18.31 -10.14
N ARG A 552 53.40 17.07 -9.65
CA ARG A 552 54.27 16.62 -8.51
C ARG A 552 53.85 17.01 -7.09
N GLY A 553 53.62 16.06 -6.16
CA GLY A 553 54.59 15.17 -5.47
C GLY A 553 54.72 15.69 -4.02
N SER A 554 54.83 14.97 -2.90
CA SER A 554 55.30 13.63 -2.54
C SER A 554 54.90 13.31 -1.06
N THR A 555 54.69 12.03 -0.76
CA THR A 555 54.97 11.27 0.49
C THR A 555 55.16 11.96 1.85
N ALA A 556 54.45 11.47 2.88
CA ALA A 556 55.02 10.88 4.11
C ALA A 556 53.88 10.41 5.06
N GLY A 557 53.96 9.18 5.55
CA GLY A 557 53.15 8.70 6.68
C GLY A 557 53.85 8.93 8.02
N LEU A 558 53.10 8.77 9.12
CA LEU A 558 53.57 8.25 10.43
C LEU A 558 52.38 8.14 11.40
N ASP A 559 52.26 6.97 12.02
CA ASP A 559 51.39 6.63 13.15
C ASP A 559 51.76 7.39 14.44
N ALA A 560 50.76 7.60 15.33
CA ALA A 560 50.77 7.17 16.75
C ALA A 560 49.72 7.87 17.64
N ASN A 561 48.77 7.07 18.15
CA ASN A 561 48.25 6.98 19.52
C ASN A 561 47.99 8.23 20.42
N ALA A 562 46.68 8.44 20.68
CA ALA A 562 45.99 8.64 21.98
C ALA A 562 46.12 10.00 22.73
N PRO A 563 45.28 10.25 23.77
CA PRO A 563 43.82 10.43 23.76
C PRO A 563 43.41 11.78 24.41
N PHE A 564 42.30 12.39 24.03
CA PHE A 564 41.70 13.48 24.83
C PHE A 564 40.17 13.45 24.82
N TYR A 565 39.63 13.24 26.02
CA TYR A 565 38.26 13.55 26.42
C TYR A 565 38.05 15.07 26.37
N SER A 566 36.95 15.53 25.77
CA SER A 566 36.25 16.74 26.20
C SER A 566 34.81 16.71 25.73
N GLN A 567 33.93 16.85 26.70
CA GLN A 567 32.49 16.96 26.60
C GLN A 567 32.05 18.10 25.69
N THR A 568 30.99 17.87 24.89
CA THR A 568 29.96 18.88 24.63
C THR A 568 28.61 18.17 24.58
N LEU A 569 27.75 18.54 25.51
CA LEU A 569 26.37 18.08 25.64
C LEU A 569 25.48 18.76 24.59
N SER A 570 24.55 17.95 24.07
CA SER A 570 23.13 18.25 23.83
C SER A 570 22.73 19.27 22.78
N PHE A 571 22.24 18.77 21.64
CA PHE A 571 20.95 19.14 21.02
C PHE A 571 20.54 18.06 19.99
N VAL A 572 20.24 16.84 20.44
CA VAL A 572 19.53 15.82 19.62
C VAL A 572 18.66 14.99 20.55
N THR A 573 17.43 15.46 20.82
CA THR A 573 16.41 14.64 21.48
C THR A 573 15.02 15.16 21.10
N VAL A 574 14.59 14.90 19.86
CA VAL A 574 13.16 14.93 19.47
C VAL A 574 12.81 13.84 18.43
N ALA A 575 13.76 13.29 17.65
CA ALA A 575 13.44 12.32 16.60
C ALA A 575 13.48 10.82 17.00
N LEU A 576 13.71 10.49 18.28
CA LEU A 576 13.92 9.09 18.73
C LEU A 576 12.82 8.54 19.66
N LEU A 577 11.74 9.28 19.87
CA LEU A 577 10.60 8.82 20.69
C LEU A 577 9.35 8.41 19.89
N GLY A 578 9.36 8.57 18.56
CA GLY A 578 8.23 8.19 17.69
C GLY A 578 8.17 6.70 17.34
N GLY A 579 9.32 5.99 17.31
CA GLY A 579 9.41 4.60 16.86
C GLY A 579 9.45 3.53 17.96
N LEU A 580 9.57 3.91 19.24
CA LEU A 580 9.82 2.97 20.34
C LEU A 580 8.68 2.86 21.37
N ILE A 581 7.56 3.56 21.16
CA ILE A 581 6.37 3.46 22.03
C ILE A 581 5.22 2.71 21.34
N ALA A 582 5.29 2.49 20.01
CA ALA A 582 4.29 1.69 19.29
C ALA A 582 4.36 0.18 19.63
N ALA A 583 5.49 -0.35 20.11
CA ALA A 583 5.67 -1.79 20.33
C ALA A 583 5.38 -2.28 21.77
N GLN A 584 4.82 -1.44 22.64
CA GLN A 584 4.46 -1.86 24.02
C GLN A 584 2.97 -1.76 24.36
N LEU A 585 2.11 -1.41 23.39
CA LEU A 585 0.64 -1.37 23.56
C LEU A 585 -0.12 -1.79 22.27
N LEU A 586 0.47 -2.60 21.39
CA LEU A 586 -0.19 -3.20 20.22
C LEU A 586 -0.49 -4.68 20.44
#